data_AF-A0A1F6XKK2-F1
#
_entry.id   AF-A0A1F6XKK2-F1
#
_cell.length_a   1.000
_cell.length_b   1.000
_cell.length_c   1.000
_cell.angle_alpha   90.00
_cell.angle_beta   90.00
_cell.angle_gamma   90.00
#
_symmetry.space_group_name_H-M   'P 1'
#
loop_
_entity.id
_entity.type
_entity.pdbx_description
1 polymer ?
#
loop_
_entity_poly.entity_id
_entity_poly.type
_entity_poly.pdbx_seq_one_letter_code
_entity_poly.pdbx_strand_id
1 'polypeptide(L)'
;MKRFLLISGSLIVLAGVGIYLEKHNNSTPSTNEKGAMLASSASAIPITSCSFETGEQPVHSRVVINEIAWMGSKDSANNEWLELKNILPETVDIHGWRLIDRSEKIKITLGSSASITSGGLYLLGRGQGNVADAKVDVVYKGALRNGGESLRLFDRDCHLIDEILADAGWPAGNNTGKYTMERDSKTFTWHTSKVPGGTPKQENTHPIAKIAVIQMSKPNTTPSPTIPSGTITCETWCTSSYNSSKYYYCKNDSAWKTLSLNYFKSFPTKEALLTEYPSRILHDASLCK
;
A
#
# COMPACT_ATOMS: atom_id res chain seq x y z
N MET A 1 -8.00 52.91 59.79
CA MET A 1 -6.62 52.58 59.36
C MET A 1 -6.10 51.41 60.20
N LYS A 2 -6.14 50.20 59.63
CA LYS A 2 -5.36 48.98 59.93
C LYS A 2 -6.06 47.83 59.18
N ARG A 3 -5.24 46.89 58.71
CA ARG A 3 -5.43 45.86 57.67
C ARG A 3 -6.65 44.95 57.85
N PHE A 4 -7.21 44.44 56.75
CA PHE A 4 -7.33 43.01 56.47
C PHE A 4 -7.42 42.73 54.95
N LEU A 5 -6.87 41.58 54.59
CA LEU A 5 -6.57 41.02 53.28
C LEU A 5 -7.59 39.91 52.98
N LEU A 6 -8.11 39.83 51.75
CA LEU A 6 -8.44 38.59 51.00
C LEU A 6 -9.35 38.91 49.80
N ILE A 7 -8.83 38.78 48.57
CA ILE A 7 -9.62 38.29 47.43
C ILE A 7 -8.72 37.34 46.61
N SER A 8 -9.16 36.08 46.60
CA SER A 8 -8.99 34.95 45.67
C SER A 8 -7.66 34.69 44.94
N GLY A 9 -7.21 33.43 45.06
CA GLY A 9 -6.81 32.66 43.89
C GLY A 9 -5.38 32.14 43.89
N SER A 10 -5.10 31.13 44.71
CA SER A 10 -3.89 30.31 44.57
C SER A 10 -3.94 29.51 43.26
N LEU A 11 -2.87 29.59 42.46
CA LEU A 11 -2.44 28.48 41.63
C LEU A 11 -1.05 28.05 42.14
N ILE A 12 -1.04 26.92 42.83
CA ILE A 12 0.16 26.17 43.18
C ILE A 12 0.33 25.10 42.11
N VAL A 13 1.48 25.10 41.43
CA VAL A 13 2.03 23.89 40.80
C VAL A 13 3.43 23.70 41.37
N LEU A 14 3.63 22.58 42.06
CA LEU A 14 4.89 22.11 42.63
C LEU A 14 5.50 21.04 41.72
N ALA A 15 6.76 21.23 41.34
CA ALA A 15 7.83 20.24 41.12
C ALA A 15 9.08 21.07 40.74
N GLY A 16 10.11 21.27 41.58
CA GLY A 16 11.04 20.29 42.15
C GLY A 16 12.07 19.88 41.08
N VAL A 17 13.40 19.89 41.25
CA VAL A 17 14.33 20.30 42.31
C VAL A 17 15.65 20.62 41.59
N GLY A 18 16.31 21.71 41.96
CA GLY A 18 17.63 22.07 41.43
C GLY A 18 18.20 23.27 42.21
N ILE A 19 18.64 23.01 43.44
CA ILE A 19 19.35 23.99 44.27
C ILE A 19 20.79 24.05 43.74
N TYR A 20 21.21 25.20 43.20
CA TYR A 20 22.63 25.50 43.03
C TYR A 20 23.03 26.62 44.00
N LEU A 21 24.05 26.34 44.80
CA LEU A 21 24.68 27.27 45.74
C LEU A 21 25.49 28.29 44.95
N GLU A 22 25.05 29.55 44.93
CA GLU A 22 25.84 30.65 44.38
C GLU A 22 26.78 31.18 45.48
N LYS A 23 28.08 30.93 45.33
CA LYS A 23 29.10 31.65 46.10
C LYS A 23 29.13 33.09 45.61
N HIS A 24 28.73 34.02 46.48
CA HIS A 24 29.00 35.43 46.28
C HIS A 24 30.50 35.68 46.18
N ASN A 25 30.97 36.19 45.05
CA ASN A 25 32.14 37.05 45.00
C ASN A 25 31.80 38.32 44.23
N ASN A 26 31.85 39.42 44.97
CA ASN A 26 31.54 40.76 44.54
C ASN A 26 32.76 41.35 43.83
N SER A 27 32.65 41.63 42.53
CA SER A 27 33.59 42.48 41.79
C SER A 27 32.85 43.13 40.63
N THR A 28 32.54 44.43 40.77
CA THR A 28 32.11 45.31 39.68
C THR A 28 33.33 45.98 39.02
N PRO A 29 33.21 46.75 37.93
CA PRO A 29 33.28 46.26 36.56
C PRO A 29 34.41 46.95 35.77
N SER A 30 35.01 46.27 34.79
CA SER A 30 35.93 46.96 33.87
C SER A 30 35.98 46.30 32.49
N THR A 31 35.51 47.09 31.54
CA THR A 31 35.94 47.24 30.14
C THR A 31 36.06 46.01 29.23
N ASN A 32 35.12 45.96 28.27
CA ASN A 32 35.29 45.55 26.87
C ASN A 32 36.40 44.52 26.56
N GLU A 33 36.03 43.25 26.62
CA GLU A 33 36.54 42.27 25.66
C GLU A 33 35.36 41.64 24.93
N LYS A 34 35.37 41.76 23.60
CA LYS A 34 34.49 41.02 22.71
C LYS A 34 34.86 39.54 22.81
N GLY A 35 34.30 38.85 23.81
CA GLY A 35 34.28 37.40 23.85
C GLY A 35 33.47 36.90 22.65
N ALA A 36 34.17 36.32 21.68
CA ALA A 36 33.54 35.53 20.64
C ALA A 36 32.85 34.34 21.35
N MET A 37 31.53 34.44 21.53
CA MET A 37 30.71 33.29 21.89
C MET A 37 30.84 32.31 20.72
N LEU A 38 31.56 31.22 20.94
CA LEU A 38 31.48 30.05 20.08
C LEU A 38 30.04 29.53 20.19
N ALA A 39 29.19 29.98 19.27
CA ALA A 39 27.89 29.38 19.05
C ALA A 39 28.15 27.92 18.70
N SER A 40 27.85 27.02 19.64
CA SER A 40 27.76 25.60 19.36
C SER A 40 26.65 25.44 18.33
N SER A 41 27.04 25.28 17.07
CA SER A 41 26.11 24.98 15.99
C SER A 41 25.58 23.58 16.25
N ALA A 42 24.40 23.49 16.87
CA ALA A 42 23.58 22.30 16.77
C ALA A 42 23.36 22.08 15.26
N SER A 43 24.06 21.09 14.71
CA SER A 43 23.90 20.71 13.31
C SER A 43 22.46 20.26 13.15
N ALA A 44 21.64 21.08 12.48
CA ALA A 44 20.29 20.71 12.15
C ALA A 44 20.39 19.48 11.23
N ILE A 45 20.01 18.31 11.74
CA ILE A 45 19.90 17.10 10.93
C ILE A 45 18.97 17.47 9.77
N PRO A 46 19.40 17.30 8.50
CA PRO A 46 18.51 17.58 7.38
C PRO A 46 17.30 16.67 7.51
N ILE A 47 16.13 17.27 7.66
CA ILE A 47 14.86 16.53 7.60
C ILE A 47 14.69 16.02 6.17
N THR A 48 14.99 14.74 5.94
CA THR A 48 14.77 14.12 4.64
C THR A 48 13.27 14.14 4.33
N SER A 49 12.87 14.99 3.39
CA SER A 49 11.50 15.04 2.87
C SER A 49 11.36 14.01 1.76
N CYS A 50 10.48 13.02 1.91
CA CYS A 50 10.24 12.07 0.82
C CYS A 50 9.50 12.79 -0.32
N SER A 51 9.90 12.49 -1.55
CA SER A 51 9.22 12.87 -2.78
C SER A 51 8.58 11.65 -3.42
N PHE A 52 7.53 11.86 -4.20
CA PHE A 52 6.95 10.79 -5.02
C PHE A 52 7.99 10.26 -6.00
N GLU A 53 8.67 11.16 -6.70
CA GLU A 53 9.77 10.80 -7.60
C GLU A 53 10.94 10.26 -6.77
N THR A 54 11.23 8.98 -6.96
CA THR A 54 12.37 8.26 -6.42
C THR A 54 12.86 7.27 -7.48
N GLY A 55 14.18 7.03 -7.51
CA GLY A 55 14.81 6.00 -8.33
C GLY A 55 14.86 4.62 -7.66
N GLU A 56 14.35 4.51 -6.44
CA GLU A 56 14.29 3.26 -5.69
C GLU A 56 13.23 2.30 -6.23
N GLN A 57 13.43 1.01 -5.97
CA GLN A 57 12.41 -0.01 -6.20
C GLN A 57 11.75 -0.37 -4.86
N PRO A 58 10.43 -0.62 -4.84
CA PRO A 58 9.74 -0.99 -3.61
C PRO A 58 10.26 -2.32 -3.06
N VAL A 59 10.54 -2.36 -1.77
CA VAL A 59 11.00 -3.60 -1.12
C VAL A 59 9.87 -4.61 -0.88
N HIS A 60 8.61 -4.19 -0.98
CA HIS A 60 7.40 -5.00 -0.75
C HIS A 60 7.47 -5.83 0.54
N SER A 61 8.01 -5.24 1.58
CA SER A 61 8.27 -5.93 2.85
C SER A 61 7.60 -5.20 4.00
N ARG A 62 7.26 -5.96 5.04
CA ARG A 62 6.69 -5.49 6.30
C ARG A 62 5.25 -5.00 6.17
N VAL A 63 5.02 -3.93 5.44
CA VAL A 63 3.72 -3.29 5.27
C VAL A 63 3.47 -3.00 3.80
N VAL A 64 2.26 -3.30 3.33
CA VAL A 64 1.85 -3.10 1.95
C VAL A 64 0.58 -2.29 1.88
N ILE A 65 0.39 -1.57 0.78
CA ILE A 65 -0.89 -1.00 0.38
C ILE A 65 -1.82 -2.18 0.07
N ASN A 66 -2.88 -2.30 0.86
CA ASN A 66 -3.76 -3.46 0.94
C ASN A 66 -5.03 -3.30 0.12
N GLU A 67 -5.70 -2.15 0.27
CA GLU A 67 -6.98 -1.90 -0.36
C GLU A 67 -7.17 -0.40 -0.62
N ILE A 68 -7.83 -0.06 -1.74
CA ILE A 68 -8.03 1.31 -2.20
C ILE A 68 -9.46 1.51 -2.69
N ALA A 69 -10.14 2.48 -2.09
CA ALA A 69 -11.45 2.97 -2.52
C ALA A 69 -11.32 4.37 -3.16
N TRP A 70 -10.74 4.42 -4.35
CA TRP A 70 -10.50 5.67 -5.08
C TRP A 70 -11.79 6.35 -5.58
N MET A 71 -12.91 5.62 -5.63
CA MET A 71 -14.15 6.06 -6.27
C MET A 71 -15.19 6.67 -5.30
N GLY A 72 -14.87 6.73 -4.00
CA GLY A 72 -15.82 7.07 -2.94
C GLY A 72 -16.87 5.98 -2.67
N SER A 73 -17.96 6.35 -1.99
CA SER A 73 -19.10 5.47 -1.72
C SER A 73 -20.30 5.81 -2.60
N LYS A 74 -21.45 5.15 -2.36
CA LYS A 74 -22.72 5.51 -2.98
C LYS A 74 -23.24 6.87 -2.52
N ASP A 75 -22.93 7.24 -1.27
CA ASP A 75 -23.41 8.48 -0.65
C ASP A 75 -22.58 9.69 -1.07
N SER A 76 -21.28 9.51 -1.29
CA SER A 76 -20.37 10.60 -1.61
C SER A 76 -19.10 10.13 -2.31
N ALA A 77 -18.72 10.84 -3.37
CA ALA A 77 -17.42 10.69 -4.03
C ALA A 77 -16.25 11.06 -3.12
N ASN A 78 -16.48 11.82 -2.04
CA ASN A 78 -15.43 12.16 -1.07
C ASN A 78 -15.15 11.03 -0.07
N ASN A 79 -15.95 9.96 -0.06
CA ASN A 79 -15.78 8.84 0.86
C ASN A 79 -14.68 7.88 0.39
N GLU A 80 -13.52 8.44 0.04
CA GLU A 80 -12.33 7.72 -0.40
C GLU A 80 -11.53 7.25 0.82
N TRP A 81 -10.87 6.11 0.66
CA TRP A 81 -10.03 5.56 1.69
C TRP A 81 -8.94 4.65 1.13
N LEU A 82 -7.91 4.46 1.94
CA LEU A 82 -6.74 3.62 1.69
C LEU A 82 -6.52 2.74 2.90
N GLU A 83 -6.00 1.54 2.72
CA GLU A 83 -5.65 0.67 3.82
C GLU A 83 -4.27 0.06 3.62
N LEU A 84 -3.52 -0.03 4.72
CA LEU A 84 -2.23 -0.70 4.78
C LEU A 84 -2.37 -2.01 5.56
N LYS A 85 -1.62 -3.04 5.16
CA LYS A 85 -1.57 -4.33 5.85
C LYS A 85 -0.15 -4.66 6.28
N ASN A 86 0.01 -5.06 7.54
CA ASN A 86 1.23 -5.71 8.00
C ASN A 86 1.22 -7.18 7.61
N ILE A 87 2.22 -7.61 6.83
CA ILE A 87 2.35 -8.99 6.34
C ILE A 87 3.30 -9.84 7.18
N LEU A 88 3.83 -9.30 8.28
CA LEU A 88 4.71 -10.02 9.20
C LEU A 88 3.95 -10.66 10.38
N PRO A 89 4.55 -11.69 11.01
CA PRO A 89 4.02 -12.32 12.22
C PRO A 89 4.29 -11.51 13.50
N GLU A 90 4.73 -10.25 13.38
CA GLU A 90 5.08 -9.37 14.49
C GLU A 90 4.53 -7.96 14.26
N THR A 91 4.42 -7.17 15.33
CA THR A 91 3.97 -5.76 15.23
C THR A 91 5.01 -4.90 14.53
N VAL A 92 4.57 -4.10 13.56
CA VAL A 92 5.43 -3.14 12.85
C VAL A 92 5.13 -1.72 13.35
N ASP A 93 6.16 -1.03 13.85
CA ASP A 93 6.14 0.41 14.07
C ASP A 93 6.20 1.14 12.73
N ILE A 94 5.16 1.93 12.44
CA ILE A 94 5.02 2.74 11.23
C ILE A 94 5.02 4.24 11.55
N HIS A 95 5.44 4.65 12.75
CA HIS A 95 5.58 6.05 13.08
C HIS A 95 6.53 6.75 12.10
N GLY A 96 6.04 7.88 11.57
CA GLY A 96 6.79 8.74 10.66
C GLY A 96 6.82 8.25 9.21
N TRP A 97 6.23 7.08 8.93
CA TRP A 97 6.06 6.59 7.55
C TRP A 97 5.16 7.53 6.77
N ARG A 98 5.33 7.54 5.45
CA ARG A 98 4.71 8.51 4.57
C ARG A 98 4.00 7.85 3.40
N LEU A 99 2.76 8.25 3.12
CA LEU A 99 2.04 7.87 1.90
C LEU A 99 1.88 9.11 1.02
N ILE A 100 2.35 9.02 -0.22
CA ILE A 100 2.45 10.14 -1.15
C ILE A 100 1.80 9.75 -2.47
N ASP A 101 0.93 10.61 -3.01
CA ASP A 101 0.37 10.44 -4.35
C ASP A 101 1.28 11.00 -5.44
N ARG A 102 0.99 10.64 -6.69
CA ARG A 102 1.74 11.09 -7.86
C ARG A 102 1.86 12.60 -7.95
N SER A 103 0.78 13.32 -7.66
CA SER A 103 0.75 14.77 -7.78
C SER A 103 1.31 15.49 -6.56
N GLU A 104 1.73 14.73 -5.54
CA GLU A 104 2.23 15.24 -4.27
C GLU A 104 1.23 16.16 -3.54
N LYS A 105 -0.07 15.99 -3.81
CA LYS A 105 -1.18 16.72 -3.17
C LYS A 105 -1.74 15.98 -1.95
N ILE A 106 -1.63 14.66 -1.94
CA ILE A 106 -1.82 13.79 -0.79
C ILE A 106 -0.42 13.46 -0.27
N LYS A 107 -0.08 14.03 0.89
CA LYS A 107 1.15 13.71 1.64
C LYS A 107 0.76 13.42 3.07
N ILE A 108 0.65 12.14 3.39
CA ILE A 108 0.25 11.67 4.71
C ILE A 108 1.49 11.28 5.48
N THR A 109 1.65 11.78 6.70
CA THR A 109 2.65 11.30 7.67
C THR A 109 1.94 10.57 8.80
N LEU A 110 2.33 9.33 9.08
CA LEU A 110 1.71 8.51 10.11
C LEU A 110 2.19 8.93 11.50
N GLY A 111 1.23 9.04 12.44
CA GLY A 111 1.43 9.65 13.75
C GLY A 111 2.40 8.90 14.68
N SER A 112 2.75 9.54 15.80
CA SER A 112 3.72 9.03 16.79
C SER A 112 3.36 7.70 17.45
N SER A 113 2.08 7.35 17.48
CA SER A 113 1.58 6.07 18.02
C SER A 113 1.21 5.06 16.94
N ALA A 114 1.54 5.33 15.67
CA ALA A 114 1.11 4.48 14.56
C ALA A 114 1.91 3.17 14.55
N SER A 115 1.21 2.06 14.78
CA SER A 115 1.74 0.70 14.68
C SER A 115 0.67 -0.22 14.12
N ILE A 116 1.10 -1.31 13.48
CA ILE A 116 0.20 -2.33 12.95
C ILE A 116 0.60 -3.66 13.57
N THR A 117 -0.32 -4.30 14.30
CA THR A 117 -0.09 -5.64 14.87
C THR A 117 0.18 -6.68 13.78
N SER A 118 0.70 -7.84 14.15
CA SER A 118 0.86 -8.99 13.24
C SER A 118 -0.40 -9.23 12.40
N GLY A 119 -0.26 -9.27 11.07
CA GLY A 119 -1.39 -9.45 10.14
C GLY A 119 -2.43 -8.32 10.12
N GLY A 120 -2.23 -7.26 10.90
CA GLY A 120 -3.21 -6.21 11.14
C GLY A 120 -3.35 -5.21 9.99
N LEU A 121 -4.34 -4.32 10.14
CA LEU A 121 -4.74 -3.34 9.13
C LEU A 121 -4.74 -1.92 9.69
N TYR A 122 -4.31 -0.96 8.86
CA TYR A 122 -4.27 0.46 9.19
C TYR A 122 -5.02 1.27 8.13
N LEU A 123 -6.15 1.84 8.52
CA LEU A 123 -7.14 2.47 7.66
C LEU A 123 -6.96 3.99 7.65
N LEU A 124 -6.88 4.55 6.45
CA LEU A 124 -6.75 5.98 6.17
C LEU A 124 -8.02 6.47 5.48
N GLY A 125 -8.75 7.40 6.09
CA GLY A 125 -10.01 7.93 5.56
C GLY A 125 -9.89 9.37 5.10
N ARG A 126 -10.50 9.72 3.96
CA ARG A 126 -10.47 11.10 3.46
C ARG A 126 -11.47 11.98 4.21
N GLY A 127 -10.98 12.93 4.99
CA GLY A 127 -11.80 13.96 5.64
C GLY A 127 -12.82 13.47 6.68
N GLN A 128 -12.87 12.18 6.99
CA GLN A 128 -13.86 11.57 7.88
C GLN A 128 -13.22 10.52 8.80
N GLY A 129 -13.77 10.39 10.01
CA GLY A 129 -13.27 9.48 11.05
C GLY A 129 -13.75 8.04 10.94
N ASN A 130 -14.68 7.74 10.02
CA ASN A 130 -15.21 6.40 9.79
C ASN A 130 -15.34 6.12 8.30
N VAL A 131 -15.18 4.86 7.91
CA VAL A 131 -15.52 4.32 6.60
C VAL A 131 -16.52 3.20 6.83
N ALA A 132 -17.76 3.42 6.40
CA ALA A 132 -18.90 2.60 6.87
C ALA A 132 -18.89 2.53 8.42
N ASP A 133 -18.91 1.33 9.00
CA ASP A 133 -18.88 1.11 10.45
C ASP A 133 -17.44 0.99 11.01
N ALA A 134 -16.42 1.05 10.15
CA ALA A 134 -15.03 0.92 10.57
C ALA A 134 -14.45 2.28 10.97
N LYS A 135 -13.86 2.34 12.17
CA LYS A 135 -13.12 3.51 12.65
C LYS A 135 -11.80 3.66 11.87
N VAL A 136 -11.55 4.87 11.38
CA VAL A 136 -10.32 5.25 10.68
C VAL A 136 -9.20 5.50 11.70
N ASP A 137 -7.97 5.06 11.39
CA ASP A 137 -6.81 5.32 12.24
C ASP A 137 -6.18 6.69 11.97
N VAL A 138 -6.22 7.15 10.72
CA VAL A 138 -5.76 8.48 10.33
C VAL A 138 -6.65 9.13 9.28
N VAL A 139 -7.01 10.39 9.52
CA VAL A 139 -7.76 11.19 8.55
C VAL A 139 -6.79 11.95 7.65
N TYR A 140 -6.95 11.83 6.34
CA TYR A 140 -6.15 12.57 5.36
C TYR A 140 -6.97 13.58 4.55
N LYS A 141 -6.26 14.45 3.81
CA LYS A 141 -6.82 15.46 2.91
C LYS A 141 -6.24 15.28 1.50
N GLY A 142 -6.91 15.88 0.52
CA GLY A 142 -6.67 15.64 -0.90
C GLY A 142 -7.66 14.62 -1.45
N ALA A 143 -7.67 14.43 -2.77
CA ALA A 143 -8.59 13.52 -3.47
C ALA A 143 -7.79 12.61 -4.38
N LEU A 144 -8.10 11.31 -4.37
CA LEU A 144 -7.52 10.37 -5.31
C LEU A 144 -8.11 10.64 -6.70
N ARG A 145 -7.27 10.66 -7.73
CA ARG A 145 -7.76 10.79 -9.10
C ARG A 145 -8.29 9.45 -9.60
N ASN A 146 -9.35 9.50 -10.41
CA ASN A 146 -9.89 8.30 -11.07
C ASN A 146 -8.94 7.71 -12.14
N GLY A 147 -7.90 8.45 -12.55
CA GLY A 147 -6.88 8.01 -13.49
C GLY A 147 -5.67 8.95 -13.49
N GLY A 148 -4.54 8.49 -14.01
CA GLY A 148 -3.27 9.22 -13.90
C GLY A 148 -2.84 9.40 -12.44
N GLU A 149 -3.16 8.41 -11.60
CA GLU A 149 -2.88 8.42 -10.17
C GLU A 149 -1.81 7.38 -9.85
N SER A 150 -1.06 7.57 -8.78
CA SER A 150 -0.17 6.53 -8.23
C SER A 150 0.06 6.82 -6.76
N LEU A 151 0.40 5.80 -5.99
CA LEU A 151 0.72 5.95 -4.57
C LEU A 151 2.03 5.26 -4.25
N ARG A 152 2.82 5.89 -3.39
CA ARG A 152 4.05 5.35 -2.83
C ARG A 152 4.01 5.44 -1.32
N LEU A 153 4.39 4.34 -0.68
CA LEU A 153 4.56 4.22 0.75
C LEU A 153 6.06 4.22 1.06
N PHE A 154 6.48 5.13 1.92
CA PHE A 154 7.85 5.28 2.37
C PHE A 154 7.95 5.03 3.87
N ASP A 155 9.09 4.53 4.34
CA ASP A 155 9.40 4.55 5.76
C ASP A 155 9.76 5.97 6.25
N ARG A 156 10.14 6.07 7.53
CA ARG A 156 10.50 7.37 8.12
C ARG A 156 11.77 7.98 7.52
N ASP A 157 12.65 7.17 6.95
CA ASP A 157 13.94 7.57 6.38
C ASP A 157 13.87 7.78 4.85
N CYS A 158 12.66 7.66 4.28
CA CYS A 158 12.35 7.79 2.85
C CYS A 158 12.78 6.63 1.96
N HIS A 159 13.00 5.44 2.52
CA HIS A 159 13.11 4.26 1.68
C HIS A 159 11.74 3.86 1.14
N LEU A 160 11.68 3.53 -0.15
CA LEU A 160 10.45 3.09 -0.80
C LEU A 160 10.05 1.68 -0.32
N ILE A 161 8.93 1.60 0.41
CA ILE A 161 8.43 0.35 0.96
C ILE A 161 7.52 -0.37 -0.03
N ASP A 162 6.57 0.36 -0.61
CA ASP A 162 5.57 -0.22 -1.50
C ASP A 162 4.98 0.83 -2.44
N GLU A 163 4.40 0.38 -3.55
CA GLU A 163 3.80 1.29 -4.52
C GLU A 163 2.67 0.67 -5.33
N ILE A 164 1.86 1.56 -5.92
CA ILE A 164 0.93 1.24 -6.99
C ILE A 164 1.02 2.33 -8.06
N LEU A 165 1.42 1.92 -9.27
CA LEU A 165 1.48 2.77 -10.45
C LEU A 165 0.17 2.64 -11.25
N ALA A 166 -0.76 3.56 -11.03
CA ALA A 166 -2.07 3.61 -11.72
C ALA A 166 -2.13 4.72 -12.78
N ASP A 167 -0.99 5.00 -13.41
CA ASP A 167 -0.83 6.01 -14.46
C ASP A 167 -1.80 5.82 -15.62
N ALA A 168 -1.95 4.57 -16.05
CA ALA A 168 -2.90 4.18 -17.10
C ALA A 168 -4.34 3.94 -16.57
N GLY A 169 -4.59 4.25 -15.30
CA GLY A 169 -5.82 3.93 -14.59
C GLY A 169 -5.62 2.83 -13.53
N TRP A 170 -6.58 2.76 -12.61
CA TRP A 170 -6.58 1.75 -11.55
C TRP A 170 -6.72 0.34 -12.14
N PRO A 171 -5.84 -0.63 -11.82
CA PRO A 171 -5.85 -1.97 -12.43
C PRO A 171 -7.04 -2.84 -11.99
N ALA A 172 -7.73 -2.46 -10.93
CA ALA A 172 -8.93 -3.11 -10.44
C ALA A 172 -9.82 -2.12 -9.65
N GLY A 173 -10.93 -2.64 -9.12
CA GLY A 173 -12.00 -1.82 -8.56
C GLY A 173 -13.03 -1.46 -9.64
N ASN A 174 -14.18 -1.00 -9.19
CA ASN A 174 -15.28 -0.62 -10.07
C ASN A 174 -16.04 0.58 -9.49
N ASN A 175 -16.04 1.69 -10.21
CA ASN A 175 -16.70 2.92 -9.78
C ASN A 175 -18.23 2.80 -9.76
N THR A 176 -18.83 2.15 -10.77
CA THR A 176 -20.29 2.05 -10.90
C THR A 176 -20.92 1.30 -9.73
N GLY A 177 -20.38 0.14 -9.37
CA GLY A 177 -20.83 -0.70 -8.26
C GLY A 177 -20.16 -0.36 -6.93
N LYS A 178 -19.21 0.58 -6.91
CA LYS A 178 -18.42 0.97 -5.73
C LYS A 178 -17.64 -0.19 -5.13
N TYR A 179 -17.10 -1.08 -5.96
CA TYR A 179 -16.22 -2.15 -5.51
C TYR A 179 -14.79 -1.63 -5.44
N THR A 180 -14.15 -1.80 -4.29
CA THR A 180 -12.78 -1.35 -4.05
C THR A 180 -11.77 -2.22 -4.80
N MET A 181 -10.54 -1.71 -4.85
CA MET A 181 -9.39 -2.43 -5.37
C MET A 181 -8.62 -3.06 -4.21
N GLU A 182 -8.58 -4.39 -4.16
CA GLU A 182 -7.96 -5.19 -3.09
C GLU A 182 -6.67 -5.85 -3.62
N ARG A 183 -5.66 -6.00 -2.75
CA ARG A 183 -4.39 -6.65 -3.07
C ARG A 183 -4.30 -8.02 -2.41
N ASP A 184 -3.86 -9.01 -3.17
CA ASP A 184 -3.48 -10.30 -2.61
C ASP A 184 -2.14 -10.15 -1.86
N SER A 185 -2.15 -10.38 -0.54
CA SER A 185 -0.95 -10.22 0.30
C SER A 185 0.19 -11.20 0.02
N LYS A 186 -0.03 -12.26 -0.77
CA LYS A 186 0.98 -13.27 -1.14
C LYS A 186 1.55 -13.03 -2.53
N THR A 187 0.71 -12.68 -3.48
CA THR A 187 1.12 -12.49 -4.89
C THR A 187 1.31 -11.01 -5.26
N PHE A 188 0.87 -10.10 -4.38
CA PHE A 188 0.84 -8.65 -4.60
C PHE A 188 0.02 -8.19 -5.80
N THR A 189 -0.81 -9.08 -6.35
CA THR A 189 -1.69 -8.77 -7.49
C THR A 189 -2.96 -8.07 -7.02
N TRP A 190 -3.40 -7.10 -7.81
CA TRP A 190 -4.66 -6.38 -7.57
C TRP A 190 -5.85 -7.11 -8.15
N HIS A 191 -6.97 -7.11 -7.44
CA HIS A 191 -8.27 -7.58 -7.92
C HIS A 191 -9.40 -6.70 -7.40
N THR A 192 -10.59 -6.85 -7.99
CA THR A 192 -11.78 -6.12 -7.54
C THR A 192 -12.39 -6.83 -6.36
N SER A 193 -12.79 -6.09 -5.33
CA SER A 193 -13.52 -6.63 -4.19
C SER A 193 -14.81 -7.32 -4.63
N LYS A 194 -15.22 -8.34 -3.89
CA LYS A 194 -16.54 -8.95 -4.04
C LYS A 194 -17.65 -8.18 -3.31
N VAL A 195 -17.29 -7.23 -2.46
CA VAL A 195 -18.22 -6.48 -1.61
C VAL A 195 -18.25 -5.02 -2.06
N PRO A 196 -19.42 -4.44 -2.38
CA PRO A 196 -19.54 -3.00 -2.57
C PRO A 196 -19.10 -2.26 -1.30
N GLY A 197 -18.21 -1.29 -1.44
CA GLY A 197 -17.61 -0.58 -0.31
C GLY A 197 -16.38 -1.27 0.28
N GLY A 198 -16.03 -2.47 -0.20
CA GLY A 198 -14.79 -3.15 0.17
C GLY A 198 -14.83 -3.85 1.53
N THR A 199 -13.63 -4.10 2.08
CA THR A 199 -13.42 -4.79 3.36
C THR A 199 -12.65 -3.95 4.38
N PRO A 200 -13.06 -2.69 4.68
CA PRO A 200 -12.32 -1.84 5.60
C PRO A 200 -12.19 -2.51 6.97
N LYS A 201 -10.95 -2.58 7.48
CA LYS A 201 -10.56 -3.27 8.73
C LYS A 201 -10.87 -4.77 8.76
N GLN A 202 -11.05 -5.40 7.60
CA GLN A 202 -11.30 -6.83 7.46
C GLN A 202 -10.37 -7.43 6.41
N GLU A 203 -10.25 -8.76 6.40
CA GLU A 203 -9.45 -9.42 5.37
C GLU A 203 -10.05 -9.25 3.98
N ASN A 204 -9.19 -8.96 3.00
CA ASN A 204 -9.57 -8.81 1.60
C ASN A 204 -10.36 -10.02 1.11
N THR A 205 -11.31 -9.76 0.22
CA THR A 205 -12.05 -10.84 -0.41
C THR A 205 -11.09 -11.70 -1.22
N HIS A 206 -11.23 -13.03 -1.15
CA HIS A 206 -10.38 -13.86 -1.99
C HIS A 206 -10.84 -13.69 -3.45
N PRO A 207 -9.95 -13.51 -4.43
CA PRO A 207 -10.33 -13.66 -5.83
C PRO A 207 -10.97 -15.05 -6.00
N ILE A 208 -11.91 -15.23 -6.93
CA ILE A 208 -12.60 -16.51 -7.11
C ILE A 208 -11.55 -17.62 -7.28
N ALA A 209 -11.34 -18.43 -6.25
CA ALA A 209 -10.86 -19.78 -6.43
C ALA A 209 -11.88 -20.41 -7.38
N LYS A 210 -11.45 -20.83 -8.57
CA LYS A 210 -12.32 -21.59 -9.47
C LYS A 210 -12.99 -22.65 -8.60
N ILE A 211 -14.32 -22.63 -8.56
CA ILE A 211 -15.13 -23.63 -7.85
C ILE A 211 -14.55 -24.98 -8.28
N ALA A 212 -13.92 -25.70 -7.34
CA ALA A 212 -13.76 -27.12 -7.49
C ALA A 212 -15.19 -27.64 -7.56
N VAL A 213 -15.64 -28.03 -8.76
CA VAL A 213 -16.93 -28.70 -8.91
C VAL A 213 -16.81 -29.96 -8.07
N ILE A 214 -17.44 -29.96 -6.89
CA ILE A 214 -17.65 -31.18 -6.11
C ILE A 214 -18.62 -32.00 -6.95
N GLN A 215 -18.07 -32.84 -7.82
CA GLN A 215 -18.80 -33.93 -8.45
C GLN A 215 -19.30 -34.81 -7.30
N MET A 216 -20.61 -34.87 -7.08
CA MET A 216 -21.20 -35.83 -6.15
C MET A 216 -20.78 -37.24 -6.59
N SER A 217 -19.88 -37.85 -5.83
CA SER A 217 -19.44 -39.22 -6.06
C SER A 217 -20.56 -40.19 -5.70
N LYS A 218 -20.99 -41.00 -6.68
CA LYS A 218 -21.63 -42.30 -6.44
C LYS A 218 -20.55 -43.26 -5.87
N PRO A 219 -20.87 -44.18 -4.94
CA PRO A 219 -19.83 -44.96 -4.25
C PRO A 219 -19.37 -46.14 -5.13
N ASN A 220 -18.06 -46.42 -5.19
CA ASN A 220 -17.47 -47.61 -4.56
C ASN A 220 -15.94 -47.74 -4.79
N THR A 221 -15.26 -48.13 -3.70
CA THR A 221 -14.05 -48.98 -3.54
C THR A 221 -12.80 -48.84 -4.43
N THR A 222 -11.74 -48.25 -3.84
CA THR A 222 -10.32 -48.68 -3.64
C THR A 222 -9.75 -49.86 -4.48
N PRO A 223 -8.42 -49.95 -4.82
CA PRO A 223 -7.25 -49.12 -4.48
C PRO A 223 -6.42 -48.55 -5.67
N SER A 224 -5.51 -47.63 -5.32
CA SER A 224 -4.42 -47.01 -6.12
C SER A 224 -3.60 -47.99 -6.98
N PRO A 225 -3.18 -47.60 -8.21
CA PRO A 225 -1.73 -47.53 -8.48
C PRO A 225 -1.23 -46.48 -9.53
N THR A 226 0.00 -46.00 -9.26
CA THR A 226 1.14 -45.62 -10.15
C THR A 226 0.99 -44.60 -11.30
N ILE A 227 1.79 -43.53 -11.21
CA ILE A 227 1.99 -42.42 -12.17
C ILE A 227 2.76 -42.88 -13.42
N PRO A 228 2.32 -42.56 -14.66
CA PRO A 228 3.20 -42.52 -15.83
C PRO A 228 3.60 -41.07 -16.19
N SER A 229 4.86 -40.95 -16.64
CA SER A 229 5.46 -39.74 -17.21
C SER A 229 4.66 -39.30 -18.45
N GLY A 230 3.88 -38.22 -18.32
CA GLY A 230 3.16 -37.60 -19.44
C GLY A 230 3.96 -36.44 -20.02
N THR A 231 4.29 -36.52 -21.31
CA THR A 231 4.69 -35.37 -22.14
C THR A 231 3.63 -34.27 -22.04
N ILE A 232 4.06 -33.04 -21.78
CA ILE A 232 3.18 -31.90 -21.54
C ILE A 232 2.83 -31.31 -22.91
N THR A 233 1.70 -31.75 -23.46
CA THR A 233 1.16 -31.19 -24.69
C THR A 233 0.31 -29.95 -24.40
N CYS A 234 0.43 -28.94 -25.26
CA CYS A 234 -0.23 -27.65 -25.11
C CYS A 234 -1.53 -27.60 -25.93
N GLU A 235 -2.66 -27.72 -25.25
CA GLU A 235 -4.00 -27.79 -25.87
C GLU A 235 -4.58 -26.43 -26.29
N THR A 236 -3.97 -25.31 -25.89
CA THR A 236 -4.47 -23.97 -26.24
C THR A 236 -3.33 -22.96 -26.29
N TRP A 237 -3.40 -22.07 -27.28
CA TRP A 237 -2.39 -21.04 -27.54
C TRP A 237 -3.00 -19.65 -27.43
N CYS A 238 -2.26 -18.70 -26.87
CA CYS A 238 -2.75 -17.36 -26.56
C CYS A 238 -1.80 -16.30 -27.11
N THR A 239 -2.33 -15.17 -27.57
CA THR A 239 -1.55 -13.98 -27.97
C THR A 239 -2.38 -12.72 -27.76
N SER A 240 -1.73 -11.56 -27.75
CA SER A 240 -2.40 -10.28 -27.92
C SER A 240 -2.64 -9.97 -29.40
N SER A 241 -3.82 -9.43 -29.73
CA SER A 241 -4.19 -8.93 -31.04
C SER A 241 -3.55 -7.57 -31.38
N TYR A 242 -2.85 -6.96 -30.42
CA TYR A 242 -2.18 -5.68 -30.62
C TYR A 242 -1.00 -5.83 -31.60
N ASN A 243 -0.90 -4.95 -32.60
CA ASN A 243 0.02 -5.15 -33.74
C ASN A 243 1.50 -5.30 -33.32
N SER A 244 1.93 -4.57 -32.28
CA SER A 244 3.31 -4.55 -31.77
C SER A 244 3.65 -5.71 -30.82
N SER A 245 2.69 -6.56 -30.48
CA SER A 245 2.97 -7.73 -29.62
C SER A 245 3.90 -8.71 -30.32
N LYS A 246 4.91 -9.23 -29.63
CA LYS A 246 5.91 -10.11 -30.27
C LYS A 246 5.65 -11.59 -30.01
N TYR A 247 5.01 -11.90 -28.89
CA TYR A 247 4.96 -13.25 -28.36
C TYR A 247 3.57 -13.88 -28.41
N TYR A 248 3.56 -15.19 -28.60
CA TYR A 248 2.44 -16.05 -28.27
C TYR A 248 2.88 -17.11 -27.25
N TYR A 249 1.90 -17.66 -26.54
CA TYR A 249 2.12 -18.44 -25.34
C TYR A 249 1.32 -19.72 -25.42
N CYS A 250 1.86 -20.81 -24.89
CA CYS A 250 1.03 -21.96 -24.52
C CYS A 250 0.24 -21.62 -23.26
N LYS A 251 -0.98 -22.14 -23.11
CA LYS A 251 -1.79 -21.90 -21.90
C LYS A 251 -1.18 -22.46 -20.60
N ASN A 252 -0.22 -23.38 -20.71
CA ASN A 252 0.56 -23.89 -19.59
C ASN A 252 1.68 -22.92 -19.15
N ASP A 253 2.08 -21.98 -20.01
CA ASP A 253 3.00 -20.89 -19.68
C ASP A 253 2.26 -19.80 -18.91
N SER A 254 2.52 -19.63 -17.63
CA SER A 254 1.82 -18.65 -16.80
C SER A 254 1.98 -17.20 -17.29
N ALA A 255 2.97 -16.89 -18.12
CA ALA A 255 3.21 -15.55 -18.66
C ALA A 255 2.09 -15.05 -19.59
N TRP A 256 1.27 -15.91 -20.20
CA TRP A 256 0.13 -15.46 -21.02
C TRP A 256 -0.87 -14.64 -20.22
N LYS A 257 -0.91 -14.81 -18.89
CA LYS A 257 -1.81 -14.07 -18.00
C LYS A 257 -1.45 -12.59 -17.87
N THR A 258 -0.28 -12.18 -18.36
CA THR A 258 0.11 -10.77 -18.48
C THR A 258 -0.55 -10.07 -19.68
N LEU A 259 -1.21 -10.83 -20.57
CA LEU A 259 -1.90 -10.27 -21.72
C LEU A 259 -3.17 -9.52 -21.28
N SER A 260 -3.35 -8.31 -21.83
CA SER A 260 -4.58 -7.53 -21.66
C SER A 260 -5.79 -8.30 -22.21
N LEU A 261 -6.83 -8.45 -21.40
CA LEU A 261 -8.07 -9.14 -21.78
C LEU A 261 -8.78 -8.49 -22.97
N ASN A 262 -8.63 -7.17 -23.15
CA ASN A 262 -9.24 -6.43 -24.26
C ASN A 262 -8.66 -6.82 -25.63
N TYR A 263 -7.42 -7.33 -25.63
CA TYR A 263 -6.70 -7.75 -26.83
C TYR A 263 -6.38 -9.24 -26.81
N PHE A 264 -6.90 -9.98 -25.83
CA PHE A 264 -6.62 -11.38 -25.67
C PHE A 264 -7.28 -12.20 -26.79
N LYS A 265 -6.48 -13.01 -27.47
CA LYS A 265 -6.92 -13.99 -28.46
C LYS A 265 -6.42 -15.37 -28.06
N SER A 266 -7.27 -16.38 -28.18
CA SER A 266 -6.94 -17.78 -27.96
C SER A 266 -7.26 -18.64 -29.17
N PHE A 267 -6.41 -19.63 -29.42
CA PHE A 267 -6.48 -20.53 -30.55
C PHE A 267 -6.41 -21.98 -30.09
N PRO A 268 -7.18 -22.89 -30.71
CA PRO A 268 -7.16 -24.31 -30.38
C PRO A 268 -5.89 -25.02 -30.87
N THR A 269 -5.23 -24.49 -31.91
CA THR A 269 -3.97 -25.03 -32.44
C THR A 269 -2.96 -23.92 -32.68
N LYS A 270 -1.68 -24.28 -32.67
CA LYS A 270 -0.58 -23.34 -32.96
C LYS A 270 -0.65 -22.85 -34.41
N GLU A 271 -1.03 -23.73 -35.33
CA GLU A 271 -1.15 -23.45 -36.76
C GLU A 271 -2.24 -22.41 -37.02
N ALA A 272 -3.38 -22.49 -36.32
CA ALA A 272 -4.44 -21.50 -36.43
C ALA A 272 -3.97 -20.11 -35.94
N LEU A 273 -3.21 -20.06 -34.83
CA LEU A 273 -2.63 -18.82 -34.34
C LEU A 273 -1.67 -18.20 -35.35
N LEU A 274 -0.72 -19.00 -35.87
CA LEU A 274 0.31 -18.50 -36.80
C LEU A 274 -0.22 -18.21 -38.20
N THR A 275 -1.38 -18.73 -38.57
CA THR A 275 -2.10 -18.30 -39.78
C THR A 275 -2.61 -16.87 -39.64
N GLU A 276 -3.15 -16.50 -38.47
CA GLU A 276 -3.66 -15.16 -38.21
C GLU A 276 -2.56 -14.16 -37.80
N TYR A 277 -1.53 -14.61 -37.07
CA TYR A 277 -0.42 -13.79 -36.59
C TYR A 277 0.94 -14.43 -36.95
N PRO A 278 1.34 -14.44 -38.23
CA PRO A 278 2.51 -15.18 -38.72
C PRO A 278 3.85 -14.67 -38.19
N SER A 279 3.91 -13.45 -37.66
CA SER A 279 5.13 -12.84 -37.13
C SER A 279 5.36 -13.10 -35.63
N ARG A 280 4.48 -13.84 -34.95
CA ARG A 280 4.59 -14.08 -33.50
C ARG A 280 5.57 -15.21 -33.20
N ILE A 281 6.28 -15.09 -32.08
CA ILE A 281 7.30 -16.05 -31.64
C ILE A 281 6.85 -16.69 -30.31
N LEU A 282 7.12 -17.99 -30.10
CA LEU A 282 6.78 -18.66 -28.85
C LEU A 282 7.59 -18.06 -27.69
N HIS A 283 6.91 -17.70 -26.60
CA HIS A 283 7.52 -17.09 -25.42
C HIS A 283 8.53 -18.02 -24.73
N ASP A 284 8.15 -19.27 -24.46
CA ASP A 284 9.06 -20.29 -23.89
C ASP A 284 8.83 -21.65 -24.55
N ALA A 285 9.83 -22.13 -25.29
CA ALA A 285 9.78 -23.41 -25.99
C ALA A 285 10.01 -24.63 -25.07
N SER A 286 10.52 -24.43 -23.86
CA SER A 286 10.78 -25.52 -22.90
C SER A 286 9.50 -26.10 -22.29
N LEU A 287 8.40 -25.33 -22.36
CA LEU A 287 7.08 -25.67 -21.82
C LEU A 287 6.18 -26.40 -22.83
N CYS A 288 6.71 -26.72 -24.02
CA CYS A 288 6.00 -27.43 -25.08
C CYS A 288 6.86 -28.63 -25.53
N LYS A 289 6.76 -29.76 -24.83
CA LYS A 289 7.43 -31.03 -25.16
C LYS A 289 6.48 -32.21 -25.11
#